data_AF-A0AAN4Q7C2-F1
#
_entry.id   AF-A0AAN4Q7C2-F1
#
_cell.length_a   1.000
_cell.length_b   1.000
_cell.length_c   1.000
_cell.angle_alpha   90.00
_cell.angle_beta   90.00
_cell.angle_gamma   90.00
#
_symmetry.space_group_name_H-M   'P 1'
#
loop_
_entity.id
_entity.type
_entity.pdbx_description
1 polymer ?
#
loop_
_entity_poly.entity_id
_entity_poly.type
_entity_poly.pdbx_seq_one_letter_code
_entity_poly.pdbx_strand_id
1 'polypeptide(L)'
;MGPTQSPKGTFRLSAKPLTAREAYQVLRDIALGIRTMRRLGEKSWIEMYSGMMTVETDGWVITFYNDCETLDYCDSCYCPDGRGYTFDSSKQFGTDPVELLSTWERGQLEEMLAGV
;
A
#
# COMPACT_ATOMS: atom_id res chain seq x y z
N MET A 1 48.23 -13.00 3.21
CA MET A 1 46.78 -13.21 3.36
C MET A 1 46.15 -11.85 3.64
N GLY A 2 45.78 -11.12 2.60
CA GLY A 2 45.11 -9.81 2.74
C GLY A 2 43.62 -10.01 3.02
N PRO A 3 42.97 -9.12 3.79
CA PRO A 3 41.55 -9.29 4.10
C PRO A 3 40.71 -9.11 2.82
N THR A 4 39.87 -10.10 2.59
CA THR A 4 38.81 -10.14 1.59
C THR A 4 37.88 -8.95 1.79
N GLN A 5 37.87 -8.03 0.84
CA GLN A 5 36.96 -6.89 0.83
C GLN A 5 35.57 -7.40 0.40
N SER A 6 34.66 -7.50 1.36
CA SER A 6 33.24 -7.76 1.10
C SER A 6 32.66 -6.65 0.20
N PRO A 7 31.83 -6.97 -0.81
CA PRO A 7 31.21 -5.93 -1.60
C PRO A 7 30.20 -5.20 -0.71
N LYS A 8 30.48 -3.92 -0.46
CA LYS A 8 29.55 -3.00 0.20
C LYS A 8 28.29 -2.93 -0.66
N GLY A 9 27.18 -3.41 -0.10
CA GLY A 9 25.86 -3.27 -0.70
C GLY A 9 25.67 -1.81 -1.11
N THR A 10 25.37 -1.62 -2.39
CA THR A 10 25.04 -0.32 -2.98
C THR A 10 23.88 0.28 -2.18
N PHE A 11 24.19 1.22 -1.29
CA PHE A 11 23.18 2.10 -0.71
C PHE A 11 22.50 2.79 -1.89
N ARG A 12 21.24 2.42 -2.16
CA ARG A 12 20.45 3.10 -3.17
C ARG A 12 20.38 4.57 -2.79
N LEU A 13 20.73 5.43 -3.74
CA LEU A 13 20.56 6.89 -3.67
C LEU A 13 19.17 7.19 -3.09
N SER A 14 19.11 8.17 -2.18
CA SER A 14 17.89 8.61 -1.48
C SER A 14 16.80 8.98 -2.48
N ALA A 15 16.03 7.99 -2.93
CA ALA A 15 14.90 8.20 -3.80
C ALA A 15 13.83 8.96 -2.99
N LYS A 16 13.24 9.98 -3.60
CA LYS A 16 12.20 10.78 -2.95
C LYS A 16 11.09 9.83 -2.44
N PRO A 17 10.56 10.00 -1.22
CA PRO A 17 9.44 9.17 -0.78
C PRO A 17 8.25 9.32 -1.72
N LEU A 18 7.47 8.24 -1.84
CA LEU A 18 6.24 8.25 -2.62
C LEU A 18 5.25 9.20 -1.94
N THR A 19 4.62 10.08 -2.71
CA THR A 19 3.60 10.98 -2.18
C THR A 19 2.27 10.25 -2.01
N ALA A 20 1.41 10.74 -1.12
CA ALA A 20 0.07 10.20 -0.96
C ALA A 20 -0.75 10.25 -2.26
N ARG A 21 -0.54 11.29 -3.09
CA ARG A 21 -1.19 11.45 -4.39
C ARG A 21 -0.78 10.37 -5.38
N GLU A 22 0.50 9.98 -5.39
CA GLU A 22 0.98 8.88 -6.24
C GLU A 22 0.41 7.54 -5.77
N ALA A 23 0.39 7.27 -4.46
CA ALA A 23 -0.22 6.07 -3.91
C ALA A 23 -1.74 6.00 -4.23
N TYR A 24 -2.45 7.11 -4.05
CA TYR A 24 -3.87 7.24 -4.38
C TYR A 24 -4.18 6.88 -5.84
N GLN A 25 -3.33 7.28 -6.79
CA GLN A 25 -3.55 6.95 -8.21
C GLN A 25 -3.61 5.44 -8.44
N VAL A 26 -2.76 4.67 -7.74
CA VAL A 26 -2.78 3.21 -7.83
C VAL A 26 -4.04 2.65 -7.17
N LEU A 27 -4.45 3.18 -6.02
CA LEU A 27 -5.70 2.78 -5.36
C LEU A 27 -6.92 3.01 -6.24
N ARG A 28 -6.96 4.17 -6.91
CA ARG A 28 -7.99 4.53 -7.87
C ARG A 28 -8.00 3.58 -9.08
N ASP A 29 -6.84 3.26 -9.64
CA ASP A 29 -6.73 2.33 -10.76
C ASP A 29 -7.26 0.93 -10.38
N ILE A 30 -7.00 0.47 -9.16
CA ILE A 30 -7.57 -0.78 -8.62
C ILE A 30 -9.08 -0.65 -8.54
N ALA A 31 -9.60 0.39 -7.86
CA ALA A 31 -11.04 0.61 -7.69
C ALA A 31 -11.82 0.72 -9.01
N LEU A 32 -11.18 1.24 -10.06
CA LEU A 32 -11.74 1.33 -11.42
C LEU A 32 -11.64 0.01 -12.20
N GLY A 33 -11.01 -1.03 -11.66
CA GLY A 33 -10.75 -2.30 -12.34
C GLY A 33 -9.69 -2.22 -13.45
N ILE A 34 -8.92 -1.13 -13.51
CA ILE A 34 -7.80 -0.96 -14.46
C ILE A 34 -6.63 -1.86 -14.06
N ARG A 35 -6.42 -2.02 -12.74
CA ARG A 35 -5.39 -2.88 -12.16
C ARG A 35 -6.02 -4.05 -11.42
N THR A 36 -5.55 -5.25 -11.72
CA THR A 36 -5.92 -6.43 -10.93
C THR A 36 -5.00 -6.53 -9.73
N MET A 37 -5.58 -6.64 -8.54
CA MET A 37 -4.83 -6.87 -7.32
C MET A 37 -4.91 -8.32 -6.85
N ARG A 38 -3.91 -8.76 -6.10
CA ARG A 38 -3.87 -10.07 -5.45
C ARG A 38 -3.54 -9.91 -3.97
N ARG A 39 -4.31 -10.54 -3.09
CA ARG A 39 -4.00 -10.58 -1.66
C ARG A 39 -2.74 -11.42 -1.41
N LEU A 40 -1.88 -10.93 -0.51
CA LEU A 40 -0.68 -11.64 -0.07
C LEU A 40 -0.90 -12.43 1.24
N GLY A 41 -1.95 -12.09 2.00
CA GLY A 41 -2.37 -12.83 3.20
C GLY A 41 -3.42 -13.90 2.89
N GLU A 42 -3.54 -14.87 3.81
CA GLU A 42 -4.52 -15.97 3.69
C GLU A 42 -5.93 -15.56 4.09
N LYS A 43 -6.08 -14.67 5.08
CA LYS A 43 -7.37 -14.20 5.56
C LYS A 43 -7.97 -13.15 4.63
N SER A 44 -9.25 -13.28 4.34
CA SER A 44 -10.04 -12.24 3.68
C SER A 44 -10.30 -11.04 4.60
N TRP A 45 -10.77 -9.94 4.00
CA TRP A 45 -11.07 -8.70 4.71
C TRP A 45 -12.14 -8.91 5.79
N ILE A 46 -13.16 -9.70 5.47
CA ILE A 46 -14.26 -10.05 6.38
C ILE A 46 -13.77 -10.97 7.51
N GLU A 47 -12.98 -12.01 7.20
CA GLU A 47 -12.49 -12.95 8.21
C GLU A 47 -11.53 -12.32 9.23
N MET A 48 -10.83 -11.26 8.83
CA MET A 48 -9.88 -10.58 9.71
C MET A 48 -10.58 -9.70 10.75
N TYR A 49 -11.78 -9.20 10.46
CA TYR A 49 -12.56 -8.22 11.25
C TYR A 49 -11.83 -6.87 11.47
N SER A 50 -10.62 -6.88 12.01
CA SER A 50 -9.70 -5.74 12.09
C SER A 50 -8.24 -6.21 12.00
N GLY A 51 -7.40 -5.44 11.30
CA GLY A 51 -5.98 -5.73 11.16
C GLY A 51 -5.37 -5.28 9.83
N MET A 52 -4.10 -5.63 9.62
CA MET A 52 -3.37 -5.29 8.40
C MET A 52 -3.62 -6.30 7.29
N MET A 53 -3.98 -5.82 6.10
CA MET A 53 -4.01 -6.64 4.88
C MET A 53 -3.05 -6.07 3.84
N THR A 54 -2.23 -6.96 3.27
CA THR A 54 -1.33 -6.59 2.16
C THR A 54 -1.81 -7.19 0.85
N VAL A 55 -1.82 -6.37 -0.19
CA VAL A 55 -2.10 -6.75 -1.57
C VAL A 55 -0.92 -6.38 -2.47
N GLU A 56 -0.83 -7.03 -3.61
CA GLU A 56 0.05 -6.63 -4.70
C GLU A 56 -0.72 -6.29 -5.97
N THR A 57 -0.14 -5.45 -6.81
CA THR A 57 -0.59 -5.24 -8.20
C THR A 57 0.55 -4.67 -9.04
N ASP A 58 0.85 -5.23 -10.21
CA ASP A 58 1.88 -4.71 -11.14
C ASP A 58 3.24 -4.37 -10.47
N GLY A 59 3.66 -5.17 -9.48
CA GLY A 59 4.89 -4.95 -8.70
C GLY A 59 4.79 -3.90 -7.58
N TRP A 60 3.63 -3.27 -7.42
CA TRP A 60 3.29 -2.49 -6.24
C TRP A 60 2.91 -3.43 -5.09
N VAL A 61 3.28 -3.04 -3.87
CA VAL A 61 2.89 -3.73 -2.64
C VAL A 61 2.24 -2.70 -1.73
N ILE A 62 1.00 -2.96 -1.34
CA ILE A 62 0.16 -2.00 -0.60
C ILE A 62 -0.39 -2.69 0.63
N THR A 63 -0.21 -2.07 1.78
CA THR A 63 -0.75 -2.54 3.06
C THR A 63 -1.80 -1.55 3.54
N PHE A 64 -2.98 -2.08 3.85
CA PHE A 64 -4.11 -1.32 4.38
C PHE A 64 -4.41 -1.77 5.81
N TYR A 65 -4.98 -0.86 6.59
CA TYR A 65 -5.60 -1.19 7.86
C TYR A 65 -7.12 -1.33 7.69
N ASN A 66 -7.63 -2.47 8.15
CA ASN A 66 -9.04 -2.75 8.27
C ASN A 66 -9.51 -2.45 9.70
N ASP A 67 -10.57 -1.67 9.83
CA ASP A 67 -11.29 -1.48 11.09
C ASP A 67 -12.75 -1.84 10.91
N CYS A 68 -13.18 -2.93 11.56
CA CYS A 68 -14.55 -3.42 11.52
C CYS A 68 -15.10 -3.54 10.09
N GLU A 69 -14.34 -4.19 9.21
CA GLU A 69 -14.64 -4.40 7.78
C GLU A 69 -14.58 -3.14 6.90
N THR A 70 -14.17 -1.99 7.45
CA THR A 70 -14.00 -0.74 6.69
C THR A 70 -12.52 -0.45 6.40
N LEU A 71 -12.25 0.14 5.23
CA LEU A 71 -10.91 0.58 4.84
C LEU A 71 -10.55 1.88 5.56
N ASP A 72 -9.81 1.79 6.66
CA ASP A 72 -9.49 2.96 7.50
C ASP A 72 -8.41 3.84 6.87
N TYR A 73 -7.18 3.32 6.73
CA TYR A 73 -6.04 4.03 6.14
C TYR A 73 -5.11 3.11 5.35
N CYS A 74 -4.27 3.71 4.51
CA CYS A 74 -3.16 3.03 3.85
C CYS A 74 -1.94 3.07 4.77
N ASP A 75 -1.55 1.92 5.33
CA ASP A 75 -0.38 1.81 6.20
C ASP A 75 0.93 1.99 5.42
N SER A 76 1.04 1.38 4.24
CA SER A 76 2.21 1.57 3.38
C SER A 76 1.91 1.25 1.92
N CYS A 77 2.67 1.87 1.02
CA CYS A 77 2.59 1.64 -0.41
C CYS A 77 3.98 1.73 -1.03
N TYR A 78 4.47 0.63 -1.58
CA TYR A 78 5.76 0.51 -2.22
C TYR A 78 5.58 0.37 -3.71
N CYS A 79 6.31 1.18 -4.48
CA CYS A 79 6.29 1.09 -5.93
C CYS A 79 7.44 0.21 -6.45
N PRO A 80 7.32 -0.33 -7.69
CA PRO A 80 8.32 -1.22 -8.28
C PRO A 80 9.74 -0.61 -8.38
N ASP A 81 9.84 0.72 -8.42
CA ASP A 81 11.12 1.43 -8.49
C ASP A 81 11.89 1.45 -7.14
N GLY A 82 11.23 1.06 -6.05
CA GLY A 82 11.76 1.00 -4.69
C GLY A 82 11.46 2.21 -3.80
N ARG A 83 10.68 3.20 -4.25
CA ARG A 83 10.15 4.26 -3.36
C ARG A 83 8.98 3.71 -2.53
N GLY A 84 8.74 4.35 -1.40
CA GLY A 84 7.68 3.97 -0.46
C GLY A 84 6.95 5.18 0.11
N TYR A 85 5.66 5.00 0.33
CA TYR A 85 4.84 5.76 1.25
C TYR A 85 4.66 4.90 2.50
N THR A 86 4.73 5.52 3.67
CA THR A 86 4.45 4.88 4.96
C THR A 86 3.61 5.85 5.77
N PHE A 87 2.54 5.34 6.35
CA PHE A 87 1.68 6.05 7.26
C PHE A 87 2.51 6.55 8.45
N ASP A 88 2.24 7.78 8.85
CA ASP A 88 2.96 8.42 9.95
C ASP A 88 1.96 9.17 10.82
N SER A 89 1.51 8.50 11.87
CA SER A 89 0.54 9.05 12.83
C SER A 89 1.06 10.28 13.58
N SER A 90 2.38 10.56 13.53
CA SER A 90 2.95 11.76 14.13
C SER A 90 2.81 13.00 13.24
N LYS A 91 2.50 12.83 11.95
CA LYS A 91 2.34 13.94 11.00
C LYS A 91 0.92 14.49 11.04
N GLN A 92 0.78 15.66 11.65
CA GLN A 92 -0.48 16.41 11.72
C GLN A 92 -1.07 16.84 10.35
N PHE A 93 -0.24 16.89 9.30
CA PHE A 93 -0.63 17.38 7.97
C PHE A 93 -0.33 16.37 6.84
N GLY A 94 -0.19 15.09 7.15
CA GLY A 94 -0.13 14.03 6.12
C GLY A 94 -1.54 13.70 5.64
N THR A 95 -1.79 13.73 4.33
CA THR A 95 -3.03 13.20 3.76
C THR A 95 -2.84 11.71 3.49
N ASP A 96 -3.75 10.89 3.98
CA ASP A 96 -3.71 9.46 3.69
C ASP A 96 -4.17 9.20 2.23
N PRO A 97 -3.54 8.28 1.47
CA PRO A 97 -3.99 7.90 0.14
C PRO A 97 -5.46 7.50 0.05
N VAL A 98 -6.01 6.87 1.10
CA VAL A 98 -7.43 6.46 1.20
C VAL A 98 -8.35 7.67 1.33
N GLU A 99 -7.93 8.72 2.03
CA GLU A 99 -8.71 9.97 2.17
C GLU A 99 -8.90 10.72 0.85
N LEU A 100 -8.06 10.43 -0.15
CA LEU A 100 -8.17 11.01 -1.49
C LEU A 100 -9.18 10.28 -2.37
N LEU A 101 -9.64 9.09 -1.99
CA LEU A 101 -10.67 8.34 -2.70
C LEU A 101 -12.04 8.99 -2.53
N SER A 102 -12.81 9.03 -3.60
CA SER A 102 -14.25 9.27 -3.50
C SER A 102 -14.92 8.12 -2.75
N THR A 103 -16.14 8.37 -2.23
CA THR A 103 -16.95 7.33 -1.56
C THR A 103 -17.17 6.11 -2.45
N TRP A 104 -17.36 6.31 -3.76
CA TRP A 104 -17.53 5.21 -4.72
C TRP A 104 -16.23 4.42 -4.90
N GLU A 105 -15.10 5.09 -5.12
CA GLU A 105 -13.80 4.41 -5.29
C GLU A 105 -13.42 3.60 -4.04
N ARG A 106 -13.67 4.15 -2.83
CA ARG A 106 -13.44 3.45 -1.57
C ARG A 106 -14.30 2.19 -1.45
N GLY A 107 -15.60 2.29 -1.74
CA GLY A 107 -16.51 1.14 -1.69
C GLY A 107 -16.13 0.03 -2.68
N GLN A 108 -15.72 0.39 -3.90
CA GLN A 108 -15.24 -0.61 -4.86
C GLN A 108 -13.95 -1.31 -4.39
N LEU A 109 -13.02 -0.56 -3.79
CA LEU A 109 -11.81 -1.14 -3.24
C LEU A 109 -12.11 -2.10 -2.08
N GLU A 110 -13.03 -1.74 -1.18
CA GLU A 110 -13.50 -2.61 -0.08
C GLU A 110 -14.12 -3.91 -0.60
N GLU A 111 -14.97 -3.85 -1.64
CA GLU A 111 -15.54 -5.04 -2.30
C GLU A 111 -14.46 -5.98 -2.86
N MET A 112 -13.46 -5.42 -3.54
CA MET A 112 -12.36 -6.21 -4.09
C MET A 112 -11.49 -6.82 -2.98
N LEU A 113 -11.31 -6.13 -1.85
CA LEU A 113 -10.54 -6.62 -0.70
C LEU A 113 -11.26 -7.77 0.02
N ALA A 114 -12.59 -7.70 0.13
CA ALA A 114 -13.42 -8.79 0.62
C ALA A 114 -13.28 -10.05 -0.26
N GLY A 115 -13.03 -9.87 -1.56
CA GLY A 115 -12.85 -10.97 -2.51
C GLY A 115 -14.18 -11.54 -3.00
N VAL A 116 -15.17 -10.65 -3.17
CA VAL A 116 -16.49 -10.95 -3.74
C VAL A 116 -16.41 -11.01 -5.27
#